data_AF-A0A0Q0SAW1-F1
#
_entry.id   AF-A0A0Q0SAW1-F1
#
_cell.length_a   1.000
_cell.length_b   1.000
_cell.length_c   1.000
_cell.angle_alpha   90.00
_cell.angle_beta   90.00
_cell.angle_gamma   90.00
#
_symmetry.space_group_name_H-M   'P 1'
#
loop_
_entity.id
_entity.type
_entity.pdbx_description
1 polymer ?
#
loop_
_entity_poly.entity_id
_entity_poly.type
_entity_poly.pdbx_seq_one_letter_code
_entity_poly.pdbx_strand_id
1 'polypeptide(L)'
;MNLKLSLLIILLISTFANAQETMSIKGSKPYPATQDYTFICEKYVYTGEANVQIAKTEKGGVLKISIQTTNDKTRISGGLYVDLANGDVIPCVDKNSNETIEGKTSSYYYFTPAEMIKLKKNDIKGIRFIVKGNTATFGDQTGYFTASNKMSYFSTAFDKSKKTFDTAAAISAL
;
A
#
# COMPACT_ATOMS: atom_id res chain seq x y z
N MET A 1 9.25 -21.61 43.53
CA MET A 1 9.18 -20.58 42.48
C MET A 1 8.15 -19.55 42.92
N ASN A 2 8.56 -18.30 43.19
CA ASN A 2 7.70 -17.30 43.81
C ASN A 2 6.51 -16.96 42.90
N LEU A 3 5.27 -17.06 43.41
CA LEU A 3 4.02 -16.76 42.69
C LEU A 3 4.06 -15.37 42.01
N LYS A 4 4.77 -14.41 42.61
CA LYS A 4 5.00 -13.06 42.09
C LYS A 4 5.82 -13.03 40.79
N LEU A 5 6.78 -13.94 40.62
CA LEU A 5 7.62 -14.02 39.42
C LEU A 5 6.87 -14.67 38.24
N SER A 6 6.07 -15.71 38.51
CA SER A 6 5.21 -16.31 37.48
C SER A 6 4.13 -15.34 36.98
N LEU A 7 3.58 -14.50 37.86
CA LEU A 7 2.61 -13.49 37.45
C LEU A 7 3.24 -12.41 36.54
N LEU A 8 4.48 -12.01 36.82
CA LEU A 8 5.22 -11.04 36.00
C LEU A 8 5.50 -11.58 34.59
N ILE A 9 5.84 -12.88 34.48
CA ILE A 9 6.10 -13.54 33.19
C ILE A 9 4.81 -13.65 32.36
N ILE A 10 3.67 -13.97 32.98
CA ILE A 10 2.37 -14.01 32.28
C ILE A 10 1.97 -12.60 31.77
N LEU A 11 2.26 -11.55 32.54
CA LEU A 11 1.99 -10.16 32.16
C LEU A 11 2.90 -9.65 31.02
N LEU A 12 4.11 -10.21 30.87
CA LEU A 12 5.04 -9.88 29.79
C LEU A 12 4.71 -10.61 28.47
N ILE A 13 3.97 -11.71 28.51
CA ILE A 13 3.55 -12.46 27.31
C ILE A 13 2.28 -11.85 26.69
N SER A 14 1.45 -11.17 27.47
CA SER A 14 0.22 -10.51 26.97
C SER A 14 0.49 -9.24 26.15
N THR A 15 1.73 -8.75 26.08
CA THR A 15 2.10 -7.54 25.30
C THR A 15 2.45 -7.84 23.83
N PHE A 16 2.51 -9.10 23.42
CA PHE A 16 2.64 -9.48 21.99
C PHE A 16 1.30 -9.48 21.24
N ALA A 17 0.38 -8.57 21.61
CA ALA A 17 -0.75 -8.27 20.75
C ALA A 17 -0.21 -7.64 19.47
N ASN A 18 -0.22 -8.38 18.36
CA ASN A 18 0.08 -7.84 17.04
C ASN A 18 -0.87 -6.65 16.81
N ALA A 19 -0.37 -5.43 16.90
CA ALA A 19 -1.13 -4.23 16.59
C ALA A 19 -1.38 -4.22 15.08
N GLN A 20 -2.51 -4.81 14.66
CA GLN A 20 -2.98 -4.76 13.28
C GLN A 20 -3.20 -3.30 12.89
N GLU A 21 -2.55 -2.83 11.84
CA GLU A 21 -2.80 -1.50 11.31
C GLU A 21 -4.25 -1.36 10.81
N THR A 22 -4.74 -0.13 10.74
CA THR A 22 -6.09 0.15 10.26
C THR A 22 -6.08 1.19 9.15
N MET A 23 -7.00 1.03 8.21
CA MET A 23 -7.26 1.98 7.15
C MET A 23 -8.61 2.65 7.39
N SER A 24 -8.60 3.97 7.52
CA SER A 24 -9.80 4.79 7.58
C SER A 24 -10.12 5.35 6.20
N ILE A 25 -11.36 5.14 5.76
CA ILE A 25 -11.88 5.67 4.49
C ILE A 25 -13.09 6.53 4.84
N LYS A 26 -13.17 7.75 4.32
CA LYS A 26 -14.29 8.66 4.58
C LYS A 26 -15.65 7.96 4.42
N GLY A 27 -16.48 8.03 5.46
CA GLY A 27 -17.83 7.45 5.48
C GLY A 27 -17.89 5.93 5.72
N SER A 28 -16.77 5.30 6.05
CA SER A 28 -16.72 3.88 6.42
C SER A 28 -16.12 3.69 7.81
N LYS A 29 -16.40 2.54 8.44
CA LYS A 29 -15.69 2.13 9.66
C LYS A 29 -14.22 1.82 9.32
N PRO A 30 -13.27 1.97 10.26
CA PRO A 30 -11.90 1.55 10.05
C PRO A 30 -11.81 0.07 9.70
N TYR A 31 -10.97 -0.26 8.72
CA TYR A 31 -10.74 -1.63 8.26
C TYR A 31 -9.38 -2.14 8.73
N PRO A 32 -9.26 -3.43 9.09
CA PRO A 32 -7.94 -4.03 9.33
C PRO A 32 -7.12 -3.99 8.02
N ALA A 33 -5.89 -3.54 8.14
CA ALA A 33 -5.02 -3.25 7.02
C ALA A 33 -3.61 -3.80 7.23
N THR A 34 -2.91 -4.04 6.13
CA THR A 34 -1.46 -4.28 6.13
C THR A 34 -0.73 -3.06 6.64
N GLN A 35 0.57 -3.22 6.91
CA GLN A 35 1.44 -2.06 7.02
C GLN A 35 1.44 -1.21 5.74
N ASP A 36 1.82 0.06 5.86
CA ASP A 36 2.05 0.95 4.72
C ASP A 36 3.41 0.66 4.07
N TYR A 37 3.38 0.19 2.82
CA TYR A 37 4.58 -0.17 2.05
C TYR A 37 5.04 0.99 1.18
N THR A 38 6.30 1.40 1.30
CA THR A 38 6.91 2.36 0.38
C THR A 38 7.44 1.65 -0.86
N PHE A 39 6.71 1.73 -1.97
CA PHE A 39 7.14 1.20 -3.26
C PHE A 39 7.97 2.25 -4.01
N ILE A 40 8.97 1.79 -4.75
CA ILE A 40 9.84 2.62 -5.58
C ILE A 40 9.11 3.05 -6.85
N CYS A 41 9.02 4.36 -7.10
CA CYS A 41 8.41 4.96 -8.28
C CYS A 41 9.39 5.86 -9.01
N GLU A 42 10.35 5.26 -9.72
CA GLU A 42 11.50 5.95 -10.35
C GLU A 42 11.13 7.15 -11.22
N LYS A 43 10.01 7.08 -11.95
CA LYS A 43 9.59 8.17 -12.85
C LYS A 43 8.91 9.33 -12.13
N TYR A 44 8.48 9.14 -10.88
CA TYR A 44 7.86 10.18 -10.08
C TYR A 44 8.94 11.00 -9.35
N VAL A 45 9.57 11.94 -10.04
CA VAL A 45 10.78 12.68 -9.59
C VAL A 45 10.56 13.47 -8.29
N TYR A 46 9.31 13.73 -7.86
CA TYR A 46 9.08 14.46 -6.63
C TYR A 46 9.62 13.72 -5.39
N THR A 47 9.24 12.45 -5.20
CA THR A 47 9.75 11.61 -4.11
C THR A 47 10.43 10.33 -4.57
N GLY A 48 10.17 9.88 -5.80
CA GLY A 48 10.57 8.57 -6.27
C GLY A 48 9.83 7.42 -5.59
N GLU A 49 8.69 7.69 -4.95
CA GLU A 49 8.03 6.75 -4.03
C GLU A 49 6.50 6.82 -4.13
N ALA A 50 5.85 5.68 -3.88
CA ALA A 50 4.41 5.59 -3.64
C ALA A 50 4.12 4.69 -2.44
N ASN A 51 3.27 5.15 -1.53
CA ASN A 51 2.83 4.40 -0.37
C ASN A 51 1.63 3.52 -0.72
N VAL A 52 1.68 2.25 -0.33
CA VAL A 52 0.72 1.22 -0.71
C VAL A 52 0.26 0.48 0.54
N GLN A 53 -1.05 0.44 0.77
CA GLN A 53 -1.63 -0.30 1.88
C GLN A 53 -2.86 -1.08 1.38
N ILE A 54 -3.06 -2.29 1.90
CA ILE A 54 -4.21 -3.13 1.57
C ILE A 54 -5.05 -3.34 2.82
N ALA A 55 -6.36 -3.14 2.72
CA ALA A 55 -7.32 -3.40 3.78
C ALA A 55 -8.33 -4.46 3.38
N LYS A 56 -8.83 -5.21 4.36
CA LYS A 56 -9.91 -6.18 4.18
C LYS A 56 -11.25 -5.57 4.56
N THR A 57 -12.23 -5.71 3.69
CA THR A 57 -13.60 -5.24 3.90
C THR A 57 -14.57 -6.42 3.89
N GLU A 58 -15.84 -6.18 4.20
CA GLU A 58 -16.87 -7.23 4.12
C GLU A 58 -17.10 -7.73 2.69
N LYS A 59 -16.80 -6.90 1.68
CA LYS A 59 -17.10 -7.17 0.25
C LYS A 59 -15.86 -7.53 -0.56
N GLY A 60 -14.71 -7.72 0.07
CA GLY A 60 -13.42 -7.96 -0.58
C GLY A 60 -12.32 -7.17 0.09
N GLY A 61 -11.68 -6.26 -0.63
CA GLY A 61 -10.60 -5.44 -0.07
C GLY A 61 -10.49 -4.07 -0.71
N VAL A 62 -9.59 -3.26 -0.16
CA VAL A 62 -9.28 -1.92 -0.65
C VAL A 62 -7.77 -1.75 -0.71
N LEU A 63 -7.28 -1.29 -1.85
CA LEU A 63 -5.95 -0.72 -2.01
C LEU A 63 -6.03 0.79 -1.76
N LYS A 64 -5.22 1.27 -0.84
CA LYS A 64 -4.85 2.68 -0.74
C LYS A 64 -3.51 2.86 -1.42
N ILE A 65 -3.44 3.76 -2.38
CA ILE A 65 -2.17 4.25 -2.94
C ILE A 65 -2.05 5.73 -2.63
N SER A 66 -0.88 6.16 -2.18
CA SER A 66 -0.61 7.56 -1.87
C SER A 66 0.70 8.02 -2.47
N ILE A 67 0.75 9.27 -2.89
CA ILE A 67 1.97 9.96 -3.32
C ILE A 67 2.02 11.32 -2.64
N GLN A 68 3.23 11.83 -2.43
CA GLN A 68 3.35 13.24 -2.04
C GLN A 68 3.12 14.13 -3.26
N THR A 69 2.52 15.29 -3.05
CA THR A 69 2.19 16.27 -4.08
C THR A 69 2.63 17.66 -3.67
N THR A 70 2.95 18.49 -4.66
CA THR A 70 3.32 19.90 -4.49
C THR A 70 2.12 20.81 -4.25
N ASN A 71 0.92 20.36 -4.64
CA ASN A 71 -0.33 21.10 -4.48
C ASN A 71 -1.53 20.15 -4.33
N ASP A 72 -2.68 20.76 -4.05
CA ASP A 72 -3.98 20.11 -3.83
C ASP A 72 -4.71 19.69 -5.12
N LYS A 73 -4.27 20.19 -6.28
CA LYS A 73 -4.85 19.87 -7.60
C LYS A 73 -4.26 18.61 -8.21
N THR A 74 -3.04 18.26 -7.85
CA THR A 74 -2.38 17.01 -8.24
C THR A 74 -2.97 15.85 -7.45
N ARG A 75 -3.48 14.85 -8.17
CA ARG A 75 -4.16 13.68 -7.60
C ARG A 75 -3.93 12.44 -8.45
N ILE A 76 -4.02 11.28 -7.82
CA ILE A 76 -4.12 10.01 -8.54
C ILE A 76 -5.57 9.90 -9.08
N SER A 77 -5.74 9.66 -10.37
CA SER A 77 -7.07 9.50 -10.98
C SER A 77 -7.01 8.78 -12.33
N GLY A 78 -7.97 7.89 -12.53
CA GLY A 78 -8.04 6.96 -13.65
C GLY A 78 -7.83 5.52 -13.18
N GLY A 79 -7.97 4.58 -14.13
CA GLY A 79 -7.77 3.16 -13.86
C GLY A 79 -6.37 2.87 -13.32
N LEU A 80 -6.30 1.91 -12.41
CA LEU A 80 -5.07 1.44 -11.78
C LEU A 80 -4.90 -0.05 -12.09
N TYR A 81 -3.67 -0.50 -12.31
CA TYR A 81 -3.39 -1.92 -12.54
C TYR A 81 -2.42 -2.43 -11.48
N VAL A 82 -2.78 -3.53 -10.82
CA VAL A 82 -1.90 -4.23 -9.89
C VAL A 82 -1.29 -5.42 -10.62
N ASP A 83 0.01 -5.35 -10.87
CA ASP A 83 0.78 -6.42 -11.48
C ASP A 83 1.27 -7.37 -10.38
N LEU A 84 0.96 -8.66 -10.49
CA LEU A 84 1.33 -9.69 -9.51
C LEU A 84 2.63 -10.40 -9.90
N ALA A 85 3.29 -11.02 -8.93
CA ALA A 85 4.56 -11.72 -9.13
C ALA A 85 4.46 -12.89 -10.12
N ASN A 86 3.29 -13.54 -10.23
CA ASN A 86 3.03 -14.59 -11.21
C ASN A 86 2.70 -14.08 -12.63
N GLY A 87 2.69 -12.77 -12.86
CA GLY A 87 2.38 -12.16 -14.15
C GLY A 87 0.89 -11.83 -14.36
N ASP A 88 0.01 -12.20 -13.44
CA ASP A 88 -1.38 -11.78 -13.49
C ASP A 88 -1.51 -10.26 -13.27
N VAL A 89 -2.57 -9.68 -13.81
CA VAL A 89 -2.90 -8.27 -13.63
C VAL A 89 -4.32 -8.14 -13.09
N ILE A 90 -4.49 -7.34 -12.03
CA ILE A 90 -5.80 -6.94 -11.51
C ILE A 90 -6.09 -5.51 -11.95
N PRO A 91 -7.05 -5.28 -12.86
CA PRO A 91 -7.48 -3.94 -13.25
C PRO A 91 -8.47 -3.37 -12.24
N CYS A 92 -8.17 -2.18 -11.73
CA CYS A 92 -9.01 -1.45 -10.78
C CYS A 92 -9.65 -0.24 -11.45
N VAL A 93 -10.96 -0.08 -11.26
CA VAL A 93 -11.72 1.05 -11.77
C VAL A 93 -11.68 2.21 -10.78
N ASP A 94 -11.45 3.42 -11.28
CA ASP A 94 -11.53 4.64 -10.49
C ASP A 94 -12.98 4.92 -10.07
N LYS A 95 -13.21 4.99 -8.77
CA LYS A 95 -14.51 5.38 -8.19
C LYS A 95 -14.49 6.81 -7.64
N ASN A 96 -13.46 7.58 -7.97
CA ASN A 96 -13.21 8.94 -7.50
C ASN A 96 -13.20 9.04 -5.97
N SER A 97 -12.71 7.98 -5.30
CA SER A 97 -12.53 7.94 -3.85
C SER A 97 -11.12 8.38 -3.53
N ASN A 98 -10.98 9.65 -3.17
CA ASN A 98 -9.70 10.33 -2.99
C ASN A 98 -9.69 11.17 -1.72
N GLU A 99 -8.54 11.24 -1.07
CA GLU A 99 -8.29 12.09 0.09
C GLU A 99 -6.99 12.86 -0.13
N THR A 100 -7.03 14.17 0.08
CA THR A 100 -5.84 15.03 0.03
C THR A 100 -5.65 15.65 1.40
N ILE A 101 -4.47 15.42 1.98
CA ILE A 101 -4.05 15.97 3.27
C ILE A 101 -2.67 16.56 3.02
N GLU A 102 -2.51 17.86 3.28
CA GLU A 102 -1.27 18.66 3.20
C GLU A 102 -0.08 17.98 2.51
N GLY A 103 0.03 18.17 1.18
CA GLY A 103 1.15 17.66 0.39
C GLY A 103 1.16 16.15 0.14
N LYS A 104 0.05 15.45 0.42
CA LYS A 104 -0.17 14.04 0.12
C LYS A 104 -1.56 13.82 -0.48
N THR A 105 -1.63 13.09 -1.58
CA THR A 105 -2.88 12.61 -2.16
C THR A 105 -2.96 11.09 -2.01
N SER A 106 -4.12 10.58 -1.63
CA SER A 106 -4.42 9.16 -1.47
C SER A 106 -5.63 8.80 -2.31
N SER A 107 -5.60 7.65 -2.97
CA SER A 107 -6.72 7.11 -3.74
C SER A 107 -7.03 5.70 -3.33
N TYR A 108 -8.33 5.36 -3.33
CA TYR A 108 -8.85 4.09 -2.87
C TYR A 108 -9.44 3.29 -4.03
N TYR A 109 -8.93 2.07 -4.22
CA TYR A 109 -9.35 1.14 -5.26
C TYR A 109 -9.86 -0.15 -4.63
N TYR A 110 -10.97 -0.69 -5.13
CA TYR A 110 -11.68 -1.79 -4.48
C TYR A 110 -11.43 -3.10 -5.21
N PHE A 111 -11.16 -4.16 -4.45
CA PHE A 111 -11.05 -5.52 -4.91
C PHE A 111 -12.29 -6.33 -4.56
N THR A 112 -12.67 -7.21 -5.47
CA THR A 112 -13.61 -8.30 -5.23
C THR A 112 -12.99 -9.38 -4.33
N PRO A 113 -13.80 -10.29 -3.75
CA PRO A 113 -13.27 -11.42 -2.99
C PRO A 113 -12.35 -12.32 -3.81
N ALA A 114 -12.64 -12.52 -5.10
CA ALA A 114 -11.83 -13.33 -5.99
C ALA A 114 -10.43 -12.71 -6.23
N GLU A 115 -10.36 -11.39 -6.38
CA GLU A 115 -9.10 -10.65 -6.52
C GLU A 115 -8.30 -10.68 -5.22
N MET A 116 -8.96 -10.58 -4.06
CA MET A 116 -8.30 -10.77 -2.76
C MET A 116 -7.69 -12.17 -2.62
N ILE A 117 -8.33 -13.21 -3.14
CA ILE A 117 -7.75 -14.57 -3.15
C ILE A 117 -6.47 -14.60 -4.00
N LYS A 118 -6.42 -13.88 -5.13
CA LYS A 118 -5.19 -13.78 -5.95
C LYS A 118 -4.08 -13.06 -5.20
N LEU A 119 -4.39 -11.96 -4.52
CA LEU A 119 -3.46 -11.19 -3.71
C LEU A 119 -2.89 -11.97 -2.52
N LYS A 120 -3.69 -12.87 -1.92
CA LYS A 120 -3.21 -13.77 -0.85
C LYS A 120 -2.22 -14.83 -1.34
N LYS A 121 -2.21 -15.14 -2.64
CA LYS A 121 -1.35 -16.17 -3.23
C LYS A 121 -0.09 -15.60 -3.89
N ASN A 122 -0.13 -14.35 -4.32
CA ASN A 122 0.93 -13.75 -5.12
C ASN A 122 1.26 -12.36 -4.62
N ASP A 123 2.55 -12.11 -4.42
CA ASP A 123 3.03 -10.79 -4.06
C ASP A 123 2.67 -9.76 -5.14
N ILE A 124 2.35 -8.54 -4.72
CA ILE A 124 2.26 -7.40 -5.62
C ILE A 124 3.68 -7.13 -6.14
N LYS A 125 3.85 -7.17 -7.46
CA LYS A 125 5.11 -6.84 -8.13
C LYS A 125 5.20 -5.34 -8.41
N GLY A 126 4.09 -4.73 -8.81
CA GLY A 126 4.03 -3.30 -9.05
C GLY A 126 2.61 -2.80 -9.26
N ILE A 127 2.47 -1.48 -9.21
CA ILE A 127 1.20 -0.79 -9.37
C ILE A 127 1.37 0.29 -10.41
N ARG A 128 0.58 0.21 -11.48
CA ARG A 128 0.53 1.21 -12.55
C ARG A 128 -0.64 2.14 -12.28
N PHE A 129 -0.38 3.44 -12.18
CA PHE A 129 -1.38 4.45 -11.85
C PHE A 129 -1.16 5.72 -12.66
N ILE A 130 -2.18 6.58 -12.64
CA ILE A 130 -2.20 7.83 -13.41
C ILE A 130 -2.26 8.99 -12.43
N VAL A 131 -1.37 9.96 -12.60
CA VAL A 131 -1.42 11.23 -11.87
C VAL A 131 -1.93 12.31 -12.81
N LYS A 132 -2.95 13.04 -12.35
CA LYS A 132 -3.54 14.20 -13.03
C LYS A 132 -3.36 15.43 -12.15
N GLY A 133 -3.14 16.58 -12.77
CA GLY A 133 -2.91 17.84 -12.07
C GLY A 133 -3.05 19.01 -13.03
N ASN A 134 -2.63 20.20 -12.61
CA ASN A 134 -2.64 21.38 -13.47
C ASN A 134 -1.26 21.54 -14.14
N THR A 135 -1.20 21.37 -15.47
CA THR A 135 0.06 21.47 -16.23
C THR A 135 0.68 22.86 -16.23
N ALA A 136 -0.02 23.87 -15.71
CA ALA A 136 0.47 25.25 -15.62
C ALA A 136 1.45 25.49 -14.46
N THR A 137 1.54 24.58 -13.48
CA THR A 137 2.46 24.74 -12.33
C THR A 137 3.80 24.06 -12.65
N PHE A 138 4.90 24.82 -12.59
CA PHE A 138 6.24 24.23 -12.68
C PHE A 138 6.44 23.21 -11.55
N GLY A 139 6.77 21.96 -11.91
CA GLY A 139 6.95 20.86 -10.94
C GLY A 139 5.78 19.88 -10.82
N ASP A 140 4.62 20.14 -11.45
CA ASP A 140 3.49 19.21 -11.43
C ASP A 140 3.75 18.00 -12.33
N GLN A 141 3.96 16.84 -11.70
CA GLN A 141 4.17 15.58 -12.40
C GLN A 141 2.84 14.93 -12.73
N THR A 142 2.49 14.97 -14.02
CA THR A 142 1.29 14.31 -14.54
C THR A 142 1.69 13.24 -15.55
N GLY A 143 0.85 12.21 -15.68
CA GLY A 143 1.10 11.11 -16.61
C GLY A 143 0.94 9.74 -15.97
N TYR A 144 1.68 8.77 -16.51
CA TYR A 144 1.59 7.35 -16.15
C TYR A 144 2.82 6.92 -15.35
N PHE A 145 2.58 6.30 -14.21
CA PHE A 145 3.60 5.93 -13.25
C PHE A 145 3.48 4.47 -12.88
N THR A 146 4.61 3.86 -12.55
CA THR A 146 4.68 2.49 -12.03
C THR A 146 5.45 2.53 -10.72
N ALA A 147 4.78 2.15 -9.63
CA ALA A 147 5.41 1.90 -8.34
C ALA A 147 5.76 0.41 -8.25
N SER A 148 7.04 0.08 -8.11
CA SER A 148 7.55 -1.29 -8.03
C SER A 148 7.74 -1.70 -6.58
N ASN A 149 7.35 -2.92 -6.25
CA ASN A 149 7.63 -3.52 -4.94
C ASN A 149 9.13 -3.82 -4.84
N LYS A 150 9.90 -2.83 -4.41
CA LYS A 150 11.35 -2.91 -4.17
C LYS A 150 11.66 -2.10 -2.91
N MET A 151 12.45 -2.67 -2.00
CA MET A 151 12.87 -2.04 -0.74
C MET A 151 14.12 -1.16 -0.89
N SER A 152 14.98 -1.43 -1.87
CA SER A 152 16.20 -0.65 -2.10
C SER A 152 16.56 -0.57 -3.59
N TYR A 153 17.24 0.52 -3.96
CA TYR A 153 17.83 0.73 -5.29
C TYR A 153 19.16 -0.01 -5.48
N PHE A 154 19.83 -0.35 -4.38
CA PHE A 154 21.17 -0.92 -4.38
C PHE A 154 21.20 -2.28 -3.67
N SER A 155 21.91 -3.23 -4.27
CA SER A 155 22.31 -4.52 -3.69
C SER A 155 23.71 -4.86 -4.17
N THR A 156 24.53 -5.46 -3.32
CA THR A 156 25.83 -6.00 -3.74
C THR A 156 25.65 -7.41 -4.32
N ALA A 157 26.63 -7.91 -5.06
CA ALA A 157 26.61 -9.26 -5.64
C ALA A 157 26.48 -10.39 -4.59
N PHE A 158 26.74 -10.08 -3.31
CA PHE A 158 26.68 -11.04 -2.21
C PHE A 158 25.39 -10.93 -1.38
N ASP A 159 24.54 -9.96 -1.66
CA ASP A 159 23.31 -9.75 -0.90
C ASP A 159 22.18 -10.67 -1.40
N LYS A 160 21.81 -11.64 -0.55
CA LYS A 160 20.75 -12.62 -0.82
C LYS A 160 19.43 -12.32 -0.08
N SER A 161 19.33 -11.18 0.60
CA SER A 161 18.12 -10.83 1.35
C SER A 161 16.95 -10.52 0.40
N LYS A 162 15.71 -10.83 0.82
CA LYS A 162 14.51 -10.47 0.04
C LYS A 162 14.46 -8.94 -0.07
N LYS A 163 14.39 -8.43 -1.30
CA LYS A 163 14.35 -6.98 -1.61
C LYS A 163 12.95 -6.48 -1.90
N THR A 164 11.94 -7.28 -1.61
CA THR A 164 10.54 -6.98 -1.88
C THR A 164 9.71 -7.29 -0.65
N PHE A 165 8.61 -6.57 -0.47
CA PHE A 165 7.66 -6.82 0.61
C PHE A 165 6.89 -8.12 0.35
N ASP A 166 6.68 -8.90 1.40
CA ASP A 166 5.81 -10.09 1.39
C ASP A 166 4.35 -9.69 1.58
N THR A 167 3.83 -9.01 0.58
CA THR A 167 2.45 -8.53 0.55
C THR A 167 1.45 -9.68 0.61
N ALA A 168 1.73 -10.83 0.02
CA ALA A 168 0.83 -11.98 0.02
C ALA A 168 0.65 -12.56 1.43
N ALA A 169 1.74 -12.72 2.18
CA ALA A 169 1.68 -13.16 3.57
C ALA A 169 0.93 -12.15 4.45
N ALA A 170 1.22 -10.86 4.29
CA ALA A 170 0.56 -9.82 5.08
C ALA A 170 -0.95 -9.72 4.79
N ILE A 171 -1.37 -9.81 3.53
CA ILE A 171 -2.78 -9.80 3.14
C ILE A 171 -3.48 -11.09 3.63
N SER A 172 -2.75 -12.21 3.70
CA SER A 172 -3.28 -13.47 4.25
C SER A 172 -3.53 -13.39 5.75
N ALA A 173 -2.80 -12.54 6.47
CA ALA A 173 -2.96 -12.30 7.90
C ALA A 173 -4.16 -11.38 8.25
N LEU A 174 -4.82 -10.75 7.25
CA LEU A 174 -6.03 -9.92 7.42
C LEU A 174 -7.33 -10.72 7.57
#